data_AF-A0AAV6K510-F1
#
_entry.id   AF-A0AAV6K510-F1
#
_cell.length_a   1.000
_cell.length_b   1.000
_cell.length_c   1.000
_cell.angle_alpha   90.00
_cell.angle_beta   90.00
_cell.angle_gamma   90.00
#
_symmetry.space_group_name_H-M   'P 1'
#
loop_
_entity.id
_entity.type
_entity.pdbx_description
1 polymer ?
#
loop_
_entity_poly.entity_id
_entity_poly.type
_entity_poly.pdbx_seq_one_letter_code
_entity_poly.pdbx_strand_id
1 'polypeptide(L)'
;MASSPLRSKSYHARSVSLPSRTHPLIHQFDDHLCRLNASSEATSSSLPSISNTISGQENVYNCVDELLRLPHTQQRLGQECNEKSVEEVFDGYLRLLDACAATKDIFSQTNEDVKEQHSNLRRKRDASDFGGYIASRKKAILKLLNDLKCIKHKDILRGLSLDKDHETIATFIMLKEVEAVTVCALESLLCYASGRKVQSRRSGWPLVSRLMHHERAACQAKETIVSKFEKINAAIHVLVGHQPIKSDHNKNIERVQNQLGELELSIQGAEEVLERLLRHLIRTRVSLLNILNN
;
A
#
# COMPACT_ATOMS: atom_id res chain seq x y z
N MET A 1 -79.98 20.97 -25.79
CA MET A 1 -78.68 21.23 -25.14
C MET A 1 -78.08 19.89 -24.79
N ALA A 2 -77.00 19.49 -25.45
CA ALA A 2 -76.31 18.22 -25.22
C ALA A 2 -75.02 18.51 -24.43
N SER A 3 -74.84 17.83 -23.30
CA SER A 3 -73.68 17.95 -22.41
C SER A 3 -72.54 17.06 -22.89
N SER A 4 -71.39 17.67 -23.17
CA SER A 4 -70.14 16.99 -23.51
C SER A 4 -69.51 16.31 -22.28
N PRO A 5 -68.98 15.08 -22.37
CA PRO A 5 -68.29 14.45 -21.25
C PRO A 5 -66.85 14.97 -21.11
N LEU A 6 -66.47 15.28 -19.87
CA LEU A 6 -65.14 15.71 -19.46
C LEU A 6 -64.10 14.59 -19.72
N ARG A 7 -63.08 14.91 -20.52
CA ARG A 7 -61.89 14.08 -20.73
C ARG A 7 -61.16 13.86 -19.39
N SER A 8 -61.13 12.63 -18.88
CA SER A 8 -60.25 12.27 -17.76
C SER A 8 -58.80 12.27 -18.24
N LYS A 9 -57.97 13.19 -17.75
CA LYS A 9 -56.53 13.15 -17.96
C LYS A 9 -55.95 11.96 -17.16
N SER A 10 -55.43 10.98 -17.88
CA SER A 10 -54.58 9.91 -17.32
C SER A 10 -53.30 10.55 -16.77
N TYR A 11 -53.15 10.61 -15.45
CA TYR A 11 -51.89 10.96 -14.81
C TYR A 11 -50.98 9.72 -14.88
N HIS A 12 -49.97 9.75 -15.75
CA HIS A 12 -48.87 8.79 -15.64
C HIS A 12 -48.10 9.09 -14.36
N ALA A 13 -48.30 8.25 -13.34
CA ALA A 13 -47.40 8.19 -12.21
C ALA A 13 -45.99 7.87 -12.74
N ARG A 14 -45.12 8.88 -12.80
CA ARG A 14 -43.70 8.66 -13.06
C ARG A 14 -43.15 7.94 -11.83
N SER A 15 -42.87 6.65 -11.99
CA SER A 15 -42.13 5.86 -11.00
C SER A 15 -40.79 6.55 -10.73
N VAL A 16 -40.62 7.04 -9.51
CA VAL A 16 -39.36 7.53 -8.99
C VAL A 16 -38.51 6.29 -8.73
N SER A 17 -37.59 5.97 -9.65
CA SER A 17 -36.56 4.97 -9.38
C SER A 17 -35.72 5.45 -8.21
N LEU A 18 -35.83 4.78 -7.06
CA LEU A 18 -34.86 4.93 -5.97
C LEU A 18 -33.46 4.69 -6.55
N PRO A 19 -32.44 5.45 -6.12
CA PRO A 19 -31.08 5.18 -6.56
C PRO A 19 -30.77 3.70 -6.31
N SER A 20 -30.22 3.03 -7.32
CA SER A 20 -29.83 1.63 -7.24
C SER A 20 -29.00 1.42 -5.98
N ARG A 21 -29.48 0.57 -5.07
CA ARG A 21 -28.80 0.28 -3.81
C ARG A 21 -27.47 -0.38 -4.15
N THR A 22 -26.36 0.29 -3.85
CA THR A 22 -25.01 -0.25 -4.07
C THR A 22 -24.82 -1.50 -3.21
N HIS A 23 -23.99 -2.43 -3.70
CA HIS A 23 -23.72 -3.68 -3.00
C HIS A 23 -23.15 -3.40 -1.59
N PRO A 24 -23.62 -4.06 -0.51
CA PRO A 24 -23.15 -3.81 0.86
C PRO A 24 -21.62 -3.88 1.04
N LEU A 25 -20.95 -4.73 0.25
CA LEU A 25 -19.48 -4.84 0.23
C LEU A 25 -18.77 -3.55 -0.16
N ILE A 26 -19.37 -2.71 -1.03
CA ILE A 26 -18.78 -1.43 -1.45
C ILE A 26 -18.73 -0.48 -0.25
N HIS A 27 -19.81 -0.43 0.52
CA HIS A 27 -19.84 0.38 1.74
C HIS A 27 -18.87 -0.14 2.80
N GLN A 28 -18.78 -1.46 2.97
CA GLN A 28 -17.84 -2.08 3.91
C GLN A 28 -16.38 -1.79 3.52
N PHE A 29 -16.07 -1.88 2.22
CA PHE A 29 -14.76 -1.52 1.69
C PHE A 29 -14.41 -0.06 2.01
N ASP A 30 -15.34 0.85 1.78
CA ASP A 30 -15.14 2.28 2.05
C ASP A 30 -14.88 2.55 3.53
N ASP A 31 -15.61 1.91 4.44
CA ASP A 31 -15.37 2.05 5.88
C ASP A 31 -13.95 1.58 6.26
N HIS A 32 -13.56 0.40 5.78
CA HIS A 32 -12.22 -0.15 6.02
C HIS A 32 -11.12 0.75 5.46
N LEU A 33 -11.31 1.28 4.23
CA LEU A 33 -10.37 2.17 3.58
C LEU A 33 -10.27 3.52 4.29
N CYS A 34 -11.39 4.09 4.75
CA CYS A 34 -11.42 5.33 5.53
C CYS A 34 -10.67 5.17 6.86
N ARG A 35 -10.92 4.09 7.60
CA ARG A 35 -10.20 3.78 8.84
C ARG A 35 -8.70 3.60 8.62
N LEU A 36 -8.32 2.94 7.54
CA LEU A 36 -6.93 2.72 7.17
C LEU A 36 -6.22 4.05 6.85
N ASN A 37 -6.86 4.91 6.07
CA ASN A 37 -6.32 6.23 5.74
C ASN A 37 -6.21 7.13 6.98
N ALA A 38 -7.23 7.16 7.83
CA ALA A 38 -7.20 7.93 9.08
C ALA A 38 -6.03 7.49 10.00
N SER A 39 -5.78 6.18 10.08
CA SER A 39 -4.68 5.61 10.87
C SER A 39 -3.30 5.95 10.27
N SER A 40 -3.20 5.98 8.94
CA SER A 40 -1.97 6.31 8.21
C SER A 40 -1.58 7.79 8.39
N GLU A 41 -2.54 8.72 8.30
CA GLU A 41 -2.32 10.15 8.56
C GLU A 41 -1.94 10.43 10.03
N ALA A 42 -2.40 9.57 10.94
CA ALA A 42 -2.14 9.70 12.37
C ALA A 42 -0.67 9.41 12.75
N THR A 43 0.07 8.53 12.06
CA THR A 43 1.37 8.04 12.58
C THR A 43 2.36 7.63 11.46
N SER A 44 2.38 8.35 10.34
CA SER A 44 3.03 7.97 9.07
C SER A 44 4.55 7.73 9.03
N SER A 45 5.30 7.90 10.14
CA SER A 45 6.77 7.84 10.13
C SER A 45 7.40 6.70 10.94
N SER A 46 6.61 5.91 11.68
CA SER A 46 7.14 4.81 12.49
C SER A 46 6.87 3.44 11.86
N LEU A 47 7.81 2.49 12.02
CA LEU A 47 7.64 1.14 11.52
C LEU A 47 6.39 0.43 12.09
N PRO A 48 6.07 0.50 13.39
CA PRO A 48 4.84 -0.10 13.91
C PRO A 48 3.58 0.45 13.22
N SER A 49 3.54 1.76 12.95
CA SER A 49 2.40 2.34 12.22
C SER A 49 2.35 1.84 10.78
N ILE A 50 3.47 1.77 10.08
CA ILE A 50 3.52 1.27 8.70
C ILE A 50 3.08 -0.21 8.67
N SER A 51 3.57 -1.02 9.61
CA SER A 51 3.18 -2.42 9.78
C SER A 51 1.69 -2.57 10.11
N ASN A 52 1.13 -1.67 10.91
CA ASN A 52 -0.32 -1.63 11.20
C ASN A 52 -1.11 -1.24 9.96
N THR A 53 -0.64 -0.28 9.16
CA THR A 53 -1.28 0.09 7.89
C THR A 53 -1.32 -1.11 6.94
N ILE A 54 -0.20 -1.82 6.75
CA ILE A 54 -0.15 -3.01 5.89
C ILE A 54 -1.03 -4.13 6.47
N SER A 55 -0.95 -4.40 7.77
CA SER A 55 -1.78 -5.42 8.42
C SER A 55 -3.27 -5.08 8.32
N GLY A 56 -3.64 -3.81 8.40
CA GLY A 56 -5.01 -3.33 8.28
C GLY A 56 -5.60 -3.45 6.88
N GLN A 57 -4.78 -3.70 5.84
CA GLN A 57 -5.25 -3.92 4.47
C GLN A 57 -6.00 -5.25 4.33
N GLU A 58 -5.86 -6.20 5.26
CA GLU A 58 -6.53 -7.50 5.23
C GLU A 58 -8.04 -7.38 4.98
N ASN A 59 -8.72 -6.51 5.73
CA ASN A 59 -10.16 -6.32 5.58
C ASN A 59 -10.53 -5.71 4.22
N VAL A 60 -9.69 -4.82 3.70
CA VAL A 60 -9.88 -4.18 2.39
C VAL A 60 -9.73 -5.23 1.27
N TYR A 61 -8.70 -6.07 1.35
CA TYR A 61 -8.50 -7.19 0.43
C TYR A 61 -9.60 -8.24 0.54
N ASN A 62 -10.11 -8.54 1.73
CA ASN A 62 -11.22 -9.47 1.92
C ASN A 62 -12.48 -9.00 1.20
N CYS A 63 -12.82 -7.70 1.30
CA CYS A 63 -13.95 -7.14 0.54
C CYS A 63 -13.77 -7.28 -0.98
N VAL A 64 -12.57 -7.03 -1.50
CA VAL A 64 -12.25 -7.23 -2.92
C VAL A 64 -12.39 -8.69 -3.31
N ASP A 65 -11.80 -9.60 -2.53
CA ASP A 65 -11.83 -11.03 -2.82
C ASP A 65 -13.25 -11.61 -2.74
N GLU A 66 -14.10 -11.12 -1.84
CA GLU A 66 -15.52 -11.49 -1.76
C GLU A 66 -16.30 -10.97 -2.97
N LEU A 67 -16.06 -9.72 -3.37
CA LEU A 67 -16.65 -9.12 -4.57
C LEU A 67 -16.28 -9.92 -5.82
N LEU A 68 -15.01 -10.31 -5.97
CA LEU A 68 -14.52 -11.11 -7.10
C LEU A 68 -15.05 -12.56 -7.11
N ARG A 69 -15.60 -13.07 -6.01
CA ARG A 69 -16.25 -14.39 -5.95
C ARG A 69 -17.72 -14.36 -6.39
N LEU A 70 -18.33 -13.18 -6.50
CA LEU A 70 -19.74 -13.08 -6.85
C LEU A 70 -19.97 -13.46 -8.31
N PRO A 71 -20.91 -14.37 -8.62
CA PRO A 71 -21.12 -14.85 -9.99
C PRO A 71 -21.39 -13.74 -11.02
N HIS A 72 -22.11 -12.69 -10.62
CA HIS A 72 -22.40 -11.54 -11.50
C HIS A 72 -21.14 -10.72 -11.80
N THR A 73 -20.27 -10.50 -10.80
CA THR A 73 -18.99 -9.82 -10.98
C THR A 73 -18.06 -10.62 -11.89
N GLN A 74 -18.00 -11.93 -11.70
CA GLN A 74 -17.21 -12.83 -12.56
C GLN A 74 -17.72 -12.81 -14.00
N GLN A 75 -19.03 -12.95 -14.19
CA GLN A 75 -19.63 -12.95 -15.53
C GLN A 75 -19.39 -11.62 -16.26
N ARG A 76 -19.52 -10.48 -15.58
CA ARG A 76 -19.30 -9.16 -16.20
C ARG A 76 -17.83 -8.89 -16.50
N LEU A 77 -16.94 -9.13 -15.54
CA LEU A 77 -15.49 -8.98 -15.75
C LEU A 77 -14.96 -9.92 -16.85
N GLY A 78 -15.51 -11.14 -16.94
CA GLY A 78 -15.19 -12.09 -18.01
C GLY A 78 -15.71 -11.63 -19.37
N GLN A 79 -16.88 -10.99 -19.46
CA GLN A 79 -17.39 -10.40 -20.70
C GLN A 79 -16.55 -9.21 -21.18
N GLU A 80 -16.01 -8.45 -20.24
CA GLU A 80 -15.13 -7.31 -20.52
C GLU A 80 -13.65 -7.69 -20.70
N CYS A 81 -13.31 -8.99 -20.69
CA CYS A 81 -11.92 -9.48 -20.66
C CYS A 81 -11.02 -8.98 -21.80
N ASN A 82 -11.61 -8.64 -22.95
CA ASN A 82 -10.93 -8.09 -24.12
C ASN A 82 -10.77 -6.56 -24.08
N GLU A 83 -11.26 -5.92 -23.02
CA GLU A 83 -11.05 -4.50 -22.85
C GLU A 83 -9.67 -4.21 -22.26
N LYS A 84 -8.99 -3.26 -22.89
CA LYS A 84 -7.73 -2.69 -22.42
C LYS A 84 -7.76 -2.26 -20.93
N SER A 85 -8.93 -1.86 -20.42
CA SER A 85 -9.13 -1.46 -19.02
C SER A 85 -8.93 -2.63 -18.04
N VAL A 86 -9.39 -3.83 -18.40
CA VAL A 86 -9.17 -5.08 -17.66
C VAL A 86 -7.69 -5.42 -17.68
N GLU A 87 -7.07 -5.53 -18.85
CA GLU A 87 -5.64 -5.86 -18.98
C GLU A 87 -4.75 -4.92 -18.15
N GLU A 88 -5.02 -3.61 -18.18
CA GLU A 88 -4.24 -2.62 -17.40
C GLU A 88 -4.35 -2.80 -15.88
N VAL A 89 -5.49 -3.26 -15.38
CA VAL A 89 -5.69 -3.56 -13.94
C VAL A 89 -4.91 -4.82 -13.56
N PHE A 90 -4.96 -5.85 -14.40
CA PHE A 90 -4.26 -7.12 -14.17
C PHE A 90 -2.74 -6.96 -14.22
N ASP A 91 -2.24 -6.21 -15.21
CA ASP A 91 -0.84 -5.81 -15.31
C ASP A 91 -0.44 -4.91 -14.14
N GLY A 92 -1.36 -4.08 -13.62
CA GLY A 92 -1.19 -3.33 -12.37
C GLY A 92 -0.93 -4.26 -11.19
N TYR A 93 -1.79 -5.26 -10.99
CA TYR A 93 -1.65 -6.25 -9.92
C TYR A 93 -0.41 -7.13 -10.05
N LEU A 94 0.01 -7.48 -11.28
CA LEU A 94 1.28 -8.17 -11.50
C LEU A 94 2.46 -7.33 -10.99
N ARG A 95 2.55 -6.09 -11.48
CA ARG A 95 3.61 -5.15 -11.09
C ARG A 95 3.59 -4.87 -9.59
N LEU A 96 2.41 -4.83 -8.97
CA LEU A 96 2.26 -4.67 -7.52
C LEU A 96 2.79 -5.89 -6.75
N LEU A 97 2.49 -7.10 -7.22
CA LEU A 97 2.99 -8.34 -6.65
C LEU A 97 4.53 -8.42 -6.77
N ASP A 98 5.07 -8.10 -7.94
CA ASP A 98 6.51 -8.04 -8.19
C ASP A 98 7.19 -7.02 -7.27
N ALA A 99 6.59 -5.84 -7.10
CA ALA A 99 7.11 -4.81 -6.20
C ALA A 99 7.04 -5.23 -4.72
N CYS A 100 5.98 -5.93 -4.31
CA CYS A 100 5.85 -6.48 -2.95
C CYS A 100 6.93 -7.56 -2.70
N ALA A 101 7.13 -8.46 -3.65
CA ALA A 101 8.17 -9.49 -3.60
C ALA A 101 9.57 -8.86 -3.52
N ALA A 102 9.87 -7.91 -4.42
CA ALA A 102 11.15 -7.18 -4.41
C ALA A 102 11.36 -6.38 -3.12
N THR A 103 10.30 -5.82 -2.53
CA THR A 103 10.39 -5.16 -1.22
C THR A 103 10.78 -6.17 -0.15
N LYS A 104 10.12 -7.33 -0.10
CA LYS A 104 10.45 -8.40 0.84
C LYS A 104 11.90 -8.87 0.66
N ASP A 105 12.36 -9.07 -0.57
CA ASP A 105 13.74 -9.50 -0.87
C ASP A 105 14.77 -8.48 -0.38
N ILE A 106 14.50 -7.18 -0.53
CA ILE A 106 15.36 -6.12 0.03
C ILE A 106 15.44 -6.21 1.56
N PHE A 107 14.32 -6.48 2.24
CA PHE A 107 14.31 -6.65 3.69
C PHE A 107 15.06 -7.92 4.11
N SER A 108 14.86 -9.04 3.42
CA SER A 108 15.60 -10.29 3.63
C SER A 108 17.10 -10.09 3.49
N GLN A 109 17.55 -9.46 2.40
CA GLN A 109 18.97 -9.15 2.20
C GLN A 109 19.50 -8.21 3.30
N THR A 110 18.72 -7.18 3.66
CA THR A 110 19.09 -6.27 4.74
C THR A 110 19.22 -7.00 6.08
N ASN A 111 18.39 -8.00 6.34
CA ASN A 111 18.44 -8.84 7.54
C ASN A 111 19.75 -9.64 7.60
N GLU A 112 20.11 -10.28 6.49
CA GLU A 112 21.36 -11.02 6.34
C GLU A 112 22.57 -10.12 6.55
N ASP A 113 22.58 -8.95 5.91
CA ASP A 113 23.66 -7.97 6.05
C ASP A 113 23.76 -7.50 7.51
N VAL A 114 22.64 -7.18 8.17
CA VAL A 114 22.61 -6.77 9.59
C VAL A 114 23.19 -7.86 10.48
N LYS A 115 22.83 -9.13 10.27
CA LYS A 115 23.36 -10.28 11.02
C LYS A 115 24.86 -10.46 10.81
N GLU A 116 25.34 -10.31 9.58
CA GLU A 116 26.76 -10.36 9.26
C GLU A 116 27.52 -9.23 9.98
N GLN A 117 27.05 -7.99 9.85
CA GLN A 117 27.66 -6.83 10.48
C GLN A 117 27.66 -6.93 12.02
N HIS A 118 26.57 -7.43 12.61
CA HIS A 118 26.47 -7.69 14.04
C HIS A 118 27.48 -8.75 14.49
N SER A 119 27.62 -9.84 13.72
CA SER A 119 28.60 -10.89 13.96
C SER A 119 30.05 -10.41 13.82
N ASN A 120 30.34 -9.54 12.84
CA ASN A 120 31.66 -8.95 12.61
C ASN A 120 32.06 -8.01 13.75
N LEU A 121 31.16 -7.13 14.20
CA LEU A 121 31.40 -6.31 15.39
C LEU A 121 31.66 -7.16 16.64
N ARG A 122 30.87 -8.22 16.84
CA ARG A 122 31.02 -9.09 18.02
C ARG A 122 32.35 -9.84 18.04
N ARG A 123 32.79 -10.37 16.89
CA ARG A 123 33.99 -11.22 16.81
C ARG A 123 35.27 -10.44 16.59
N LYS A 124 35.23 -9.42 15.74
CA LYS A 124 36.43 -8.71 15.23
C LYS A 124 36.53 -7.27 15.71
N ARG A 125 35.45 -6.70 16.29
CA ARG A 125 35.33 -5.26 16.59
C ARG A 125 35.59 -4.37 15.36
N ASP A 126 35.27 -4.90 14.19
CA ASP A 126 35.53 -4.26 12.91
C ASP A 126 34.24 -3.67 12.35
N ALA A 127 34.31 -2.40 11.95
CA ALA A 127 33.22 -1.63 11.37
C ALA A 127 33.51 -1.13 9.94
N SER A 128 34.57 -1.63 9.30
CA SER A 128 35.05 -1.16 8.00
C SER A 128 34.05 -1.35 6.86
N ASP A 129 33.28 -2.44 6.87
CA ASP A 129 32.38 -2.81 5.76
C ASP A 129 30.96 -2.20 5.85
N PHE A 130 30.62 -1.55 6.97
CA PHE A 130 29.28 -0.96 7.12
C PHE A 130 28.93 0.09 6.06
N GLY A 131 29.93 0.81 5.53
CA GLY A 131 29.73 1.78 4.47
C GLY A 131 29.17 1.14 3.19
N GLY A 132 29.71 -0.04 2.82
CA GLY A 132 29.25 -0.82 1.67
C GLY A 132 27.82 -1.31 1.84
N TYR A 133 27.52 -1.91 2.99
CA TYR A 133 26.16 -2.32 3.37
C TYR A 133 25.14 -1.17 3.25
N ILE A 134 25.42 -0.01 3.88
CA ILE A 134 24.50 1.13 3.88
C ILE A 134 24.28 1.64 2.44
N ALA A 135 25.34 1.73 1.65
CA ALA A 135 25.26 2.18 0.26
C ALA A 135 24.47 1.20 -0.63
N SER A 136 24.75 -0.10 -0.52
CA SER A 136 24.07 -1.17 -1.26
C SER A 136 22.56 -1.17 -0.98
N ARG A 137 22.19 -1.20 0.30
CA ARG A 137 20.80 -1.14 0.76
C ARG A 137 20.06 0.10 0.26
N LYS A 138 20.66 1.29 0.42
CA LYS A 138 20.06 2.54 -0.08
C LYS A 138 19.88 2.50 -1.60
N LYS A 139 20.86 1.98 -2.35
CA LYS A 139 20.80 1.85 -3.81
C LYS A 139 19.66 0.92 -4.25
N ALA A 140 19.53 -0.25 -3.62
CA ALA A 140 18.46 -1.21 -3.92
C ALA A 140 17.08 -0.59 -3.67
N ILE A 141 16.90 0.07 -2.52
CA ILE A 141 15.66 0.77 -2.17
C ILE A 141 15.34 1.89 -3.18
N LEU A 142 16.33 2.71 -3.55
CA LEU A 142 16.14 3.81 -4.49
C LEU A 142 15.70 3.31 -5.88
N LYS A 143 16.24 2.18 -6.33
CA LYS A 143 15.84 1.54 -7.58
C LYS A 143 14.35 1.17 -7.52
N LEU A 144 13.95 0.41 -6.49
CA LEU A 144 12.56 -0.03 -6.34
C LEU A 144 11.57 1.13 -6.15
N LEU A 145 11.96 2.18 -5.43
CA LEU A 145 11.15 3.40 -5.30
C LEU A 145 10.93 4.10 -6.64
N ASN A 146 11.87 4.02 -7.58
CA ASN A 146 11.67 4.56 -8.92
C ASN A 146 10.74 3.66 -9.75
N ASP A 147 10.86 2.34 -9.61
CA ASP A 147 9.97 1.39 -10.28
C ASP A 147 8.51 1.55 -9.79
N LEU A 148 8.30 1.78 -8.48
CA LEU A 148 6.98 2.05 -7.90
C LEU A 148 6.31 3.33 -8.45
N LYS A 149 7.08 4.36 -8.83
CA LYS A 149 6.52 5.58 -9.45
C LYS A 149 5.87 5.27 -10.81
N CYS A 150 6.37 4.27 -11.53
CA CYS A 150 5.82 3.85 -12.81
C CYS A 150 4.45 3.17 -12.67
N ILE A 151 4.14 2.60 -11.50
CA ILE A 151 2.81 2.06 -11.19
C ILE A 151 1.79 3.20 -11.04
N LYS A 152 2.19 4.31 -10.40
CA LYS A 152 1.32 5.46 -10.11
C LYS A 152 0.86 6.28 -11.31
N HIS A 153 1.61 6.27 -12.41
CA HIS A 153 1.39 7.18 -13.54
C HIS A 153 0.40 6.66 -14.61
N LYS A 154 -0.25 5.51 -14.40
CA LYS A 154 -1.36 5.07 -15.26
C LYS A 154 -2.68 5.59 -14.69
N ASP A 155 -3.22 6.64 -15.31
CA ASP A 155 -4.45 7.30 -14.89
C ASP A 155 -5.65 6.35 -14.86
N ILE A 156 -6.31 6.32 -13.70
CA ILE A 156 -7.43 5.44 -13.30
C ILE A 156 -8.68 5.59 -14.19
N LEU A 157 -8.81 6.71 -14.89
CA LEU A 157 -10.06 7.09 -15.56
C LEU A 157 -9.97 7.12 -17.09
N ARG A 158 -8.78 6.95 -17.68
CA ARG A 158 -8.62 7.12 -19.13
C ARG A 158 -9.13 5.92 -19.93
N GLY A 159 -9.38 4.78 -19.27
CA GLY A 159 -9.83 3.54 -19.91
C GLY A 159 -11.22 3.05 -19.48
N LEU A 160 -11.83 3.64 -18.43
CA LEU A 160 -13.17 3.22 -17.98
C LEU A 160 -14.25 3.89 -18.84
N SER A 161 -14.90 3.12 -19.70
CA SER A 161 -16.08 3.57 -20.44
C SER A 161 -17.21 3.91 -19.47
N LEU A 162 -17.84 5.07 -19.66
CA LEU A 162 -18.98 5.53 -18.86
C LEU A 162 -20.29 4.77 -19.17
N ASP A 163 -20.27 3.89 -20.17
CA ASP A 163 -21.40 3.04 -20.60
C ASP A 163 -21.52 1.75 -19.76
N LYS A 164 -20.57 1.51 -18.85
CA LYS A 164 -20.55 0.33 -17.98
C LYS A 164 -21.55 0.44 -16.84
N ASP A 165 -22.01 -0.70 -16.35
CA ASP A 165 -22.86 -0.73 -15.16
C ASP A 165 -22.11 -0.22 -13.92
N HIS A 166 -22.87 0.34 -12.98
CA HIS A 166 -22.34 0.94 -11.76
C HIS A 166 -21.50 -0.02 -10.90
N GLU A 167 -21.80 -1.33 -10.93
CA GLU A 167 -21.17 -2.32 -10.06
C GLU A 167 -19.81 -2.77 -10.63
N THR A 168 -19.70 -2.88 -11.95
CA THR A 168 -18.42 -3.11 -12.64
C THR A 168 -17.48 -1.92 -12.44
N ILE A 169 -17.97 -0.69 -12.64
CA ILE A 169 -17.20 0.53 -12.37
C ILE A 169 -16.71 0.55 -10.91
N ALA A 170 -17.59 0.23 -9.95
CA ALA A 170 -17.22 0.17 -8.53
C ALA A 170 -16.13 -0.87 -8.26
N THR A 171 -16.20 -2.05 -8.88
CA THR A 171 -15.19 -3.12 -8.77
C THR A 171 -13.81 -2.65 -9.24
N PHE A 172 -13.74 -1.98 -10.40
CA PHE A 172 -12.48 -1.42 -10.90
C PHE A 172 -11.90 -0.34 -9.98
N ILE A 173 -12.75 0.55 -9.48
CA ILE A 173 -12.33 1.58 -8.53
C ILE A 173 -11.78 0.93 -7.26
N MET A 174 -12.46 -0.06 -6.70
CA MET A 174 -12.00 -0.78 -5.51
C MET A 174 -10.63 -1.43 -5.75
N LEU A 175 -10.44 -2.14 -6.87
CA LEU A 175 -9.16 -2.75 -7.23
C LEU A 175 -8.03 -1.72 -7.31
N LYS A 176 -8.31 -0.53 -7.86
CA LYS A 176 -7.35 0.57 -7.98
C LYS A 176 -7.05 1.29 -6.66
N GLU A 177 -8.03 1.43 -5.80
CA GLU A 177 -7.83 1.97 -4.45
C GLU A 177 -6.93 1.05 -3.61
N VAL A 178 -7.16 -0.27 -3.69
CA VAL A 178 -6.27 -1.24 -3.04
C VAL A 178 -4.86 -1.18 -3.61
N GLU A 179 -4.72 -1.11 -4.94
CA GLU A 179 -3.41 -0.92 -5.59
C GLU A 179 -2.71 0.33 -5.05
N ALA A 180 -3.41 1.46 -4.99
CA ALA A 180 -2.85 2.74 -4.54
C ALA A 180 -2.43 2.72 -3.06
N VAL A 181 -3.26 2.17 -2.18
CA VAL A 181 -2.94 2.06 -0.74
C VAL A 181 -1.77 1.12 -0.50
N THR A 182 -1.70 0.02 -1.25
CA THR A 182 -0.60 -0.95 -1.16
C THR A 182 0.71 -0.33 -1.63
N VAL A 183 0.71 0.35 -2.78
CA VAL A 183 1.89 1.10 -3.27
C VAL A 183 2.35 2.12 -2.24
N CYS A 184 1.44 2.90 -1.65
CA CYS A 184 1.78 3.88 -0.62
C CYS A 184 2.41 3.24 0.62
N ALA A 185 1.91 2.07 1.03
CA ALA A 185 2.45 1.35 2.18
C ALA A 185 3.86 0.80 1.91
N LEU A 186 4.08 0.20 0.74
CA LEU A 186 5.41 -0.26 0.29
C LEU A 186 6.40 0.90 0.22
N GLU A 187 6.01 2.04 -0.35
CA GLU A 187 6.85 3.24 -0.40
C GLU A 187 7.20 3.76 0.99
N SER A 188 6.23 3.79 1.90
CA SER A 188 6.44 4.25 3.27
C SER A 188 7.45 3.35 3.99
N LEU A 189 7.32 2.04 3.80
CA LEU A 189 8.23 1.04 4.36
C LEU A 189 9.65 1.18 3.78
N LEU A 190 9.77 1.35 2.46
CA LEU A 190 11.05 1.58 1.78
C LEU A 190 11.68 2.92 2.16
N CYS A 191 10.90 3.99 2.32
CA CYS A 191 11.40 5.28 2.80
C CYS A 191 11.90 5.18 4.24
N TYR A 192 11.16 4.51 5.12
CA TYR A 192 11.61 4.19 6.48
C TYR A 192 12.93 3.43 6.46
N ALA A 193 13.05 2.40 5.62
CA ALA A 193 14.26 1.62 5.48
C ALA A 193 15.44 2.46 4.98
N SER A 194 15.25 3.26 3.94
CA SER A 194 16.34 4.10 3.38
C SER A 194 16.76 5.26 4.28
N GLY A 195 16.02 5.54 5.36
CA GLY A 195 16.22 6.73 6.18
C GLY A 195 15.90 7.99 5.38
N ARG A 196 14.91 7.92 4.50
CA ARG A 196 14.42 9.07 3.75
C ARG A 196 13.10 9.52 4.36
N LYS A 197 12.90 10.83 4.40
CA LYS A 197 11.59 11.39 4.71
C LYS A 197 10.61 10.95 3.62
N VAL A 198 9.52 10.32 4.05
CA VAL A 198 8.33 10.17 3.19
C VAL A 198 7.91 11.60 2.84
N GLN A 199 7.94 11.97 1.56
CA GLN A 199 7.28 13.21 1.14
C GLN A 199 5.81 13.04 1.50
N SER A 200 5.28 13.93 2.35
CA SER A 200 3.86 13.95 2.69
C SER A 200 3.07 14.11 1.39
N ARG A 201 2.56 13.01 0.85
CA ARG A 201 1.57 13.07 -0.22
C ARG A 201 0.21 13.18 0.44
N ARG A 202 -0.52 14.23 0.05
CA ARG A 202 -1.98 14.30 0.19
C ARG A 202 -2.55 13.07 -0.50
N SER A 203 -2.90 12.00 0.23
CA SER A 203 -3.71 10.94 -0.36
C SER A 203 -5.07 11.55 -0.63
N GLY A 204 -5.43 11.65 -1.90
CA GLY A 204 -6.80 11.89 -2.28
C GLY A 204 -7.66 10.80 -1.64
N TRP A 205 -8.76 11.22 -1.02
CA TRP A 205 -9.76 10.34 -0.43
C TRP A 205 -10.26 9.25 -1.38
N PRO A 206 -10.85 8.16 -0.84
CA PRO A 206 -11.43 7.08 -1.62
C PRO A 206 -12.25 7.61 -2.80
N LEU A 207 -11.92 7.22 -4.02
CA LEU A 207 -12.63 7.66 -5.22
C LEU A 207 -14.10 7.21 -5.22
N VAL A 208 -14.43 6.12 -4.53
CA VAL A 208 -15.81 5.62 -4.34
C VAL A 208 -16.66 6.62 -3.56
N SER A 209 -16.05 7.33 -2.60
CA SER A 209 -16.74 8.36 -1.81
C SER A 209 -17.15 9.59 -2.62
N ARG A 210 -16.60 9.82 -3.82
CA ARG A 210 -16.99 10.97 -4.67
C ARG A 210 -18.36 10.84 -5.31
N LEU A 211 -19.03 9.70 -5.11
CA LEU A 211 -20.45 9.55 -5.41
C LEU A 211 -21.36 10.13 -4.30
N MET A 212 -20.81 10.49 -3.13
CA MET A 212 -21.55 11.02 -1.99
C MET A 212 -20.77 12.19 -1.35
N HIS A 213 -21.36 13.39 -1.34
CA HIS A 213 -20.72 14.59 -0.82
C HIS A 213 -20.28 14.44 0.64
N HIS A 214 -18.97 14.42 0.90
CA HIS A 214 -18.43 14.69 2.23
C HIS A 214 -17.31 15.73 2.16
N GLU A 215 -17.30 16.62 3.16
CA GLU A 215 -16.52 17.86 3.21
C GLU A 215 -15.19 17.67 3.96
N ARG A 216 -14.14 18.31 3.44
CA ARG A 216 -12.70 18.19 3.80
C ARG A 216 -12.35 18.55 5.23
N ALA A 217 -11.35 17.86 5.80
CA ALA A 217 -10.50 18.39 6.87
C ALA A 217 -9.00 18.17 6.53
N ALA A 218 -8.18 19.20 6.72
CA ALA A 218 -6.76 19.20 6.41
C ALA A 218 -5.92 18.78 7.63
N CYS A 219 -5.01 17.81 7.49
CA CYS A 219 -4.09 17.42 8.55
C CYS A 219 -2.73 18.15 8.45
N GLN A 220 -2.30 18.73 9.58
CA GLN A 220 -1.05 19.49 9.77
C GLN A 220 0.21 18.62 9.83
N ALA A 221 1.36 19.26 9.54
CA ALA A 221 2.69 18.68 9.51
C ALA A 221 3.09 18.03 10.85
N LYS A 222 3.49 16.75 10.80
CA LYS A 222 3.92 15.95 11.96
C LYS A 222 5.43 15.95 12.16
N GLU A 223 5.80 15.91 13.43
CA GLU A 223 7.15 15.77 13.96
C GLU A 223 7.87 14.54 13.37
N THR A 224 9.13 14.71 12.97
CA THR A 224 9.88 13.68 12.23
C THR A 224 10.43 12.62 13.19
N ILE A 225 9.75 11.46 13.28
CA ILE A 225 10.29 10.30 14.00
C ILE A 225 11.51 9.79 13.20
N VAL A 226 12.69 9.82 13.81
CA VAL A 226 13.92 9.30 13.22
C VAL A 226 13.84 7.77 13.14
N SER A 227 14.00 7.23 11.93
CA SER A 227 13.95 5.78 11.70
C SER A 227 15.07 5.04 12.44
N LYS A 228 14.88 3.76 12.79
CA LYS A 228 15.95 2.94 13.37
C LYS A 228 17.16 2.85 12.43
N PHE A 229 16.90 2.81 11.12
CA PHE A 229 17.93 2.83 10.09
C PHE A 229 18.73 4.14 10.05
N GLU A 230 18.14 5.30 10.33
CA GLU A 230 18.91 6.54 10.47
C GLU A 230 19.74 6.58 11.74
N LYS A 231 19.17 6.13 12.87
CA LYS A 231 19.87 6.07 14.15
C LYS A 231 21.14 5.22 14.05
N ILE A 232 21.03 4.06 13.44
CA ILE A 232 22.16 3.14 13.28
C ILE A 232 23.19 3.68 12.27
N ASN A 233 22.74 4.25 11.15
CA ASN A 233 23.64 4.85 10.16
C ASN A 233 24.47 5.99 10.79
N ALA A 234 23.85 6.81 11.64
CA ALA A 234 24.53 7.88 12.38
C ALA A 234 25.53 7.31 13.40
N ALA A 235 25.14 6.28 14.16
CA ALA A 235 26.02 5.65 15.13
C ALA A 235 27.25 4.99 14.47
N ILE A 236 27.06 4.32 13.33
CA ILE A 236 28.14 3.76 12.52
C ILE A 236 29.06 4.86 11.99
N HIS A 237 28.51 5.97 11.50
CA HIS A 237 29.32 7.09 11.02
C HIS A 237 30.25 7.65 12.11
N VAL A 238 29.74 7.77 13.34
CA VAL A 238 30.56 8.17 14.50
C VAL A 238 31.62 7.11 14.83
N LEU A 239 31.28 5.84 14.73
CA LEU A 239 32.19 4.73 15.01
C LEU A 239 33.36 4.65 14.02
N VAL A 240 33.12 4.94 12.73
CA VAL A 240 34.11 4.88 11.65
C VAL A 240 34.91 6.19 11.50
N GLY A 241 34.30 7.34 11.80
CA GLY A 241 34.88 8.67 11.51
C GLY A 241 35.85 9.25 12.54
N HIS A 242 35.97 8.68 13.74
CA HIS A 242 36.82 9.21 14.81
C HIS A 242 37.89 8.19 15.24
N GLN A 243 39.10 8.66 15.57
CA GLN A 243 40.05 7.96 16.45
C GLN A 243 39.63 8.25 17.91
N PRO A 244 38.87 7.37 18.58
CA PRO A 244 38.35 7.69 19.91
C PRO A 244 39.36 7.27 20.97
N ILE A 245 39.28 7.89 22.15
CA ILE A 245 39.90 7.35 23.36
C ILE A 245 39.38 5.92 23.55
N LYS A 246 40.25 4.92 23.80
CA LYS A 246 39.91 3.48 23.81
C LYS A 246 38.64 3.13 24.63
N SER A 247 38.36 3.86 25.71
CA SER A 247 37.14 3.76 26.53
C SER A 247 35.86 4.03 25.73
N ASP A 248 35.85 5.10 24.94
CA ASP A 248 34.65 5.58 24.25
C ASP A 248 34.37 4.77 22.99
N HIS A 249 35.42 4.23 22.37
CA HIS A 249 35.27 3.31 21.24
C HIS A 249 34.51 2.04 21.63
N ASN A 250 34.85 1.43 22.79
CA ASN A 250 34.16 0.21 23.26
C ASN A 250 32.68 0.47 23.57
N LYS A 251 32.36 1.59 24.21
CA LYS A 251 30.97 1.99 24.48
C LYS A 251 30.18 2.22 23.19
N ASN A 252 30.80 2.81 22.18
CA ASN A 252 30.18 3.02 20.87
C ASN A 252 29.93 1.70 20.13
N ILE A 253 30.85 0.73 20.21
CA ILE A 253 30.64 -0.62 19.65
C ILE A 253 29.44 -1.30 20.30
N GLU A 254 29.36 -1.30 21.64
CA GLU A 254 28.25 -1.91 22.38
C GLU A 254 26.91 -1.25 22.02
N ARG A 255 26.90 0.08 21.89
CA ARG A 255 25.73 0.83 21.42
C ARG A 255 25.29 0.41 20.02
N VAL A 256 26.22 0.29 19.07
CA VAL A 256 25.89 -0.15 17.69
C VAL A 256 25.39 -1.59 17.67
N GLN A 257 25.97 -2.49 18.48
CA GLN A 257 25.51 -3.87 18.61
C GLN A 257 24.07 -3.96 19.11
N ASN A 258 23.74 -3.25 20.20
CA ASN A 258 22.38 -3.21 20.72
C ASN A 258 21.39 -2.66 19.68
N GLN A 259 21.79 -1.64 18.93
CA GLN A 259 20.96 -1.08 17.85
C GLN A 259 20.80 -2.03 16.66
N LEU A 260 21.81 -2.83 16.31
CA LEU A 260 21.70 -3.87 15.28
C LEU A 260 20.71 -4.96 15.71
N GLY A 261 20.74 -5.40 16.96
CA GLY A 261 19.78 -6.37 17.49
C GLY A 261 18.34 -5.84 17.48
N GLU A 262 18.12 -4.59 17.90
CA GLU A 262 16.80 -3.96 17.79
C GLU A 262 16.32 -3.77 16.35
N LEU A 263 17.26 -3.60 15.41
CA LEU A 263 16.96 -3.45 13.99
C LEU A 263 16.57 -4.80 13.37
N GLU A 264 17.28 -5.89 13.73
CA GLU A 264 16.97 -7.26 13.31
C GLU A 264 15.52 -7.63 13.65
N LEU A 265 15.10 -7.42 14.90
CA LEU A 265 13.71 -7.66 15.33
C LEU A 265 12.69 -6.83 14.55
N SER A 266 13.05 -5.59 14.20
CA SER A 266 12.20 -4.72 13.39
C SER A 266 12.10 -5.18 11.94
N ILE A 267 13.20 -5.65 11.35
CA ILE A 267 13.21 -6.19 9.99
C ILE A 267 12.35 -7.45 9.91
N GLN A 268 12.49 -8.37 10.87
CA GLN A 268 11.68 -9.59 10.94
C GLN A 268 10.18 -9.26 11.00
N GLY A 269 9.77 -8.32 11.85
CA GLY A 269 8.37 -7.88 11.91
C GLY A 269 7.87 -7.26 10.60
N ALA A 270 8.74 -6.58 9.84
CA ALA A 270 8.40 -6.06 8.52
C ALA A 270 8.26 -7.19 7.48
N GLU A 271 9.14 -8.19 7.48
CA GLU A 271 9.08 -9.37 6.61
C GLU A 271 7.78 -10.16 6.82
N GLU A 272 7.37 -10.40 8.07
CA GLU A 272 6.12 -11.10 8.41
C GLU A 272 4.87 -10.37 7.90
N VAL A 273 4.89 -9.04 7.95
CA VAL A 273 3.81 -8.19 7.46
C VAL A 273 3.77 -8.19 5.93
N LEU A 274 4.92 -8.08 5.26
CA LEU A 274 5.04 -8.16 3.80
C LEU A 274 4.61 -9.53 3.27
N GLU A 275 4.96 -10.60 3.98
CA GLU A 275 4.58 -11.96 3.65
C GLU A 275 3.05 -12.16 3.71
N ARG A 276 2.38 -11.56 4.70
CA ARG A 276 0.89 -11.53 4.74
C ARG A 276 0.31 -10.77 3.55
N LEU A 277 0.84 -9.59 3.24
CA LEU A 277 0.40 -8.79 2.09
C LEU A 277 0.59 -9.54 0.76
N LEU A 278 1.73 -10.20 0.57
CA LEU A 278 2.02 -10.99 -0.62
C LEU A 278 0.99 -12.11 -0.82
N ARG A 279 0.57 -12.79 0.26
CA ARG A 279 -0.49 -13.81 0.18
C ARG A 279 -1.82 -13.24 -0.27
N HIS A 280 -2.21 -12.06 0.22
CA HIS A 280 -3.43 -11.38 -0.25
C HIS A 280 -3.34 -11.04 -1.73
N LEU A 281 -2.22 -10.45 -2.18
CA LEU A 281 -1.98 -10.13 -3.60
C LEU A 281 -2.05 -11.36 -4.50
N ILE A 282 -1.44 -12.49 -4.08
CA ILE A 282 -1.52 -13.76 -4.81
C ILE A 282 -2.96 -14.24 -4.90
N ARG A 283 -3.71 -14.23 -3.79
CA ARG A 283 -5.12 -14.67 -3.75
C ARG A 283 -6.02 -13.83 -4.67
N THR A 284 -5.86 -12.51 -4.65
CA THR A 284 -6.60 -11.61 -5.53
C THR A 284 -6.21 -11.86 -7.00
N ARG A 285 -4.91 -12.00 -7.31
CA ARG A 285 -4.43 -12.32 -8.66
C ARG A 285 -5.00 -13.65 -9.18
N VAL A 286 -5.00 -14.69 -8.36
CA VAL A 286 -5.58 -16.00 -8.73
C VAL A 286 -7.08 -15.85 -9.02
N SER A 287 -7.80 -15.11 -8.17
CA SER A 287 -9.23 -14.85 -8.38
C SER A 287 -9.48 -14.11 -9.71
N LEU A 288 -8.68 -13.09 -9.99
CA LEU A 288 -8.70 -12.35 -11.25
C LEU A 288 -8.41 -13.26 -12.46
N LEU A 289 -7.34 -14.06 -12.43
CA LEU A 289 -6.98 -14.98 -13.52
C LEU A 289 -8.05 -16.04 -13.77
N ASN A 290 -8.68 -16.55 -12.72
CA ASN A 290 -9.78 -17.50 -12.85
C ASN A 290 -11.00 -16.90 -13.55
N ILE A 291 -11.23 -15.59 -13.42
CA ILE A 291 -12.32 -14.90 -14.12
C ILE A 291 -12.04 -14.76 -15.61
N LEU A 292 -10.77 -14.58 -16.01
CA LEU A 292 -10.41 -14.47 -17.44
C LEU A 292 -10.41 -15.80 -18.19
N ASN A 293 -10.19 -16.90 -17.47
CA ASN A 293 -10.04 -18.22 -18.07
C ASN A 293 -11.34 -19.06 -18.09
N ASN A 294 -12.46 -18.53 -17.57
CA ASN A 294 -13.77 -19.16 -17.56
C ASN A 294 -14.78 -18.33 -18.37
#